data_AF-A0A7R9JCC1-F1
#
_entry.id   AF-A0A7R9JCC1-F1
#
_cell.length_a   1.000
_cell.length_b   1.000
_cell.length_c   1.000
_cell.angle_alpha   90.00
_cell.angle_beta   90.00
_cell.angle_gamma   90.00
#
_symmetry.space_group_name_H-M   'P 1'
#
loop_
_entity.id
_entity.type
_entity.pdbx_description
1 polymer ?
#
loop_
_entity_poly.entity_id
_entity_poly.type
_entity_poly.pdbx_seq_one_letter_code
_entity_poly.pdbx_strand_id
1 'polypeptide(L)'
;MLDQLFIVSVATLCVEYNLTVNGEEFLMYDTGPQDDRILIFSIQRDSFLDVMSDKPVGRPMKFPYTFTAKVVQFPFKFYVQNNWLWRYYIFGVLGSLPVFYYISRLSNSPENKAKWAEIRRKEAEGHH
;
A
#
# COMPACT_ATOMS: atom_id res chain seq x y z
N MET A 1 -5.88 46.25 2.07
CA MET A 1 -7.11 46.16 2.91
C MET A 1 -8.07 45.10 2.35
N LEU A 2 -7.55 43.96 1.87
CA LEU A 2 -8.35 42.84 1.33
C LEU A 2 -7.84 41.47 1.83
N ASP A 3 -6.66 41.41 2.46
CA ASP A 3 -6.08 40.14 2.94
C ASP A 3 -6.56 39.70 4.33
N GLN A 4 -7.18 40.60 5.10
CA GLN A 4 -7.70 40.29 6.45
C GLN A 4 -9.08 39.62 6.42
N LEU A 5 -9.82 39.71 5.31
CA LEU A 5 -11.17 39.12 5.20
C LEU A 5 -11.13 37.60 4.90
N PHE A 6 -10.07 37.11 4.26
CA PHE A 6 -10.02 35.72 3.81
C PHE A 6 -9.78 34.73 4.96
N ILE A 7 -9.04 35.15 5.99
CA ILE A 7 -8.71 34.32 7.16
C ILE A 7 -9.91 34.16 8.10
N VAL A 8 -10.73 35.20 8.25
CA VAL A 8 -11.94 35.14 9.08
C VAL A 8 -12.99 34.21 8.45
N SER A 9 -13.09 34.16 7.12
CA SER A 9 -14.07 33.32 6.42
C SER A 9 -13.79 31.81 6.50
N VAL A 10 -12.53 31.37 6.59
CA VAL A 10 -12.20 29.94 6.72
C VAL A 10 -12.39 29.46 8.17
N ALA A 11 -12.10 30.32 9.15
CA ALA A 11 -12.30 30.00 10.56
C ALA A 11 -13.79 29.81 10.90
N THR A 12 -14.69 30.59 10.30
CA THR A 12 -16.14 30.44 10.50
C THR A 12 -16.69 29.12 9.93
N LEU A 13 -16.13 28.60 8.84
CA LEU A 13 -16.55 27.31 8.26
C LEU A 13 -16.10 26.10 9.10
N CYS A 14 -15.06 26.23 9.92
CA CYS A 14 -14.65 25.15 10.84
C CYS A 14 -15.54 25.01 12.07
N VAL A 15 -16.31 26.05 12.44
CA VAL A 15 -17.23 26.00 13.58
C VAL A 15 -18.51 25.22 13.26
N GLU A 16 -18.89 25.08 11.99
CA GLU A 16 -20.10 24.35 11.59
C GLU A 16 -19.92 22.83 11.42
N TYR A 17 -18.68 22.33 11.36
CA TYR A 17 -18.41 20.88 11.30
C TYR A 17 -17.91 20.36 12.65
N ASN A 18 -18.88 20.10 13.55
CA ASN A 18 -18.76 19.32 14.79
C ASN A 18 -17.96 18.02 14.58
N LEU A 19 -16.63 18.08 14.71
CA LEU A 19 -15.78 16.90 14.86
C LEU A 19 -15.45 16.76 16.35
N THR A 20 -16.40 16.15 17.05
CA THR A 20 -16.16 15.50 18.33
C THR A 20 -15.05 14.47 18.16
N VAL A 21 -13.86 14.77 18.65
CA VAL A 21 -12.77 13.79 18.75
C VAL A 21 -12.42 13.65 20.23
N ASN A 22 -13.00 12.59 20.80
CA ASN A 22 -12.48 11.75 21.87
C ASN A 22 -11.99 12.48 23.11
N GLY A 23 -12.86 12.50 24.13
CA GLY A 23 -12.45 12.81 25.48
C GLY A 23 -11.35 11.87 25.95
N GLU A 24 -10.20 12.44 26.29
CA GLU A 24 -9.26 11.92 27.28
C GLU A 24 -8.68 13.10 28.06
N GLU A 25 -8.56 12.90 29.38
CA GLU A 25 -8.18 13.87 30.40
C GLU A 25 -6.82 14.53 30.13
N PHE A 26 -6.80 15.86 30.15
CA PHE A 26 -5.59 16.67 30.16
C PHE A 26 -5.05 16.79 31.60
N LEU A 27 -4.16 15.89 32.02
CA LEU A 27 -3.41 16.03 33.28
C LEU A 27 -2.17 16.91 33.09
N MET A 28 -2.36 18.19 33.42
CA MET A 28 -1.57 19.06 34.30
C MET A 28 -0.02 19.06 34.20
N TYR A 29 0.56 20.22 33.84
CA TYR A 29 1.71 20.79 34.55
C TYR A 29 1.67 22.32 34.51
N ASP A 30 1.70 22.92 35.70
CA ASP A 30 1.96 24.33 35.95
C ASP A 30 3.43 24.62 35.58
N THR A 31 3.64 25.43 34.54
CA THR A 31 4.93 26.09 34.32
C THR A 31 4.65 27.56 34.06
N GLY A 32 5.17 28.39 34.97
CA GLY A 32 5.11 29.84 34.94
C GLY A 32 5.89 30.48 33.78
N PRO A 33 6.05 31.82 33.79
CA PRO A 33 5.84 32.64 32.59
C PRO A 33 7.14 33.09 31.89
N GLN A 34 6.96 33.42 30.60
CA GLN A 34 7.73 34.34 29.74
C GLN A 34 8.75 33.70 28.78
N ASP A 35 8.34 33.56 27.50
CA ASP A 35 9.14 33.70 26.26
C ASP A 35 8.30 33.24 25.03
N ASP A 36 7.36 34.09 24.63
CA ASP A 36 6.19 33.75 23.80
C ASP A 36 6.49 33.65 22.28
N ARG A 37 7.75 33.49 21.87
CA ARG A 37 8.14 33.57 20.45
C ARG A 37 8.66 32.27 19.81
N ILE A 38 8.54 31.12 20.47
CA ILE A 38 9.10 29.83 19.98
C ILE A 38 8.05 28.69 19.92
N LEU A 39 6.74 28.97 19.84
CA LEU A 39 5.69 27.93 19.99
C LEU A 39 4.90 27.55 18.73
N ILE A 40 5.34 27.92 17.53
CA ILE A 40 4.63 27.53 16.29
C ILE A 40 5.42 26.51 15.44
N PHE A 41 6.71 26.31 15.70
CA PHE A 41 7.58 25.44 14.88
C PHE A 41 7.91 24.06 15.48
N SER A 42 7.55 23.79 16.74
CA SER A 42 7.76 22.47 17.37
C SER A 42 6.57 21.53 17.21
N ILE A 43 5.34 22.04 17.26
CA ILE A 43 4.12 21.19 17.32
C ILE A 43 3.91 20.35 16.04
N GLN A 44 4.28 20.86 14.86
CA GLN A 44 4.06 20.14 13.59
C GLN A 44 5.10 19.02 13.34
N ARG A 45 6.29 19.06 13.97
CA ARG A 45 7.34 18.05 13.72
C ARG A 45 7.14 16.77 14.53
N ASP A 46 6.53 16.88 15.71
CA ASP A 46 6.46 15.76 16.64
C ASP A 46 5.38 14.74 16.24
N SER A 47 4.27 15.20 15.68
CA SER A 47 3.22 14.33 15.13
C SER A 47 3.66 13.61 13.84
N PHE A 48 4.50 14.23 13.02
CA PHE A 48 5.04 13.62 11.80
C PHE A 48 6.10 12.54 12.11
N LEU A 49 6.95 12.75 13.13
CA LEU A 49 7.92 11.74 13.54
C LEU A 49 7.28 10.53 14.23
N ASP A 50 6.11 10.65 14.85
CA ASP A 50 5.42 9.51 15.46
C ASP A 50 4.74 8.60 14.42
N VAL A 51 4.27 9.17 13.29
CA VAL A 51 3.77 8.38 12.14
C VAL A 51 4.91 7.59 11.45
N MET A 52 6.13 8.13 11.47
CA MET A 52 7.32 7.46 10.92
C MET A 52 8.07 6.60 11.94
N SER A 53 7.67 6.63 13.21
CA SER A 53 8.19 5.75 14.24
C SER A 53 7.47 4.42 14.12
N ASP A 54 8.21 3.38 13.70
CA ASP A 54 7.74 2.01 13.51
C ASP A 54 7.49 1.32 14.88
N LYS A 55 6.78 2.01 15.78
CA LYS A 55 6.27 1.45 17.02
C LYS A 55 5.14 0.50 16.63
N PRO A 56 5.16 -0.77 17.04
CA PRO A 56 4.09 -1.69 16.69
C PRO A 56 2.78 -1.10 17.20
N VAL A 57 1.89 -0.73 16.27
CA VAL A 57 0.58 -0.15 16.52
C VAL A 57 -0.25 -1.16 17.32
N GLY A 58 -0.22 -1.01 18.65
CA GLY A 58 -1.01 -1.78 19.59
C GLY A 58 -0.78 -3.30 19.59
N ARG A 59 -1.30 -3.96 20.61
CA ARG A 59 -1.35 -5.43 20.64
C ARG A 59 -2.23 -5.91 19.47
N PRO A 60 -1.80 -6.89 18.66
CA PRO A 60 -2.63 -7.40 17.57
C PRO A 60 -3.99 -7.87 18.11
N MET A 61 -5.06 -7.49 17.41
CA MET A 61 -6.43 -7.89 17.75
C MET A 61 -6.57 -9.41 17.82
N LYS A 62 -7.23 -9.94 18.85
CA LYS A 62 -7.38 -11.40 19.04
C LYS A 62 -8.19 -12.08 17.91
N PHE A 63 -9.19 -11.39 17.37
CA PHE A 63 -10.01 -11.85 16.25
C PHE A 63 -10.05 -10.77 15.17
N PRO A 64 -9.23 -10.88 14.13
CA PRO A 64 -9.26 -9.93 13.02
C PRO A 64 -10.52 -10.15 12.17
N TYR A 65 -11.40 -9.14 12.13
CA TYR A 65 -12.62 -9.16 11.33
C TYR A 65 -12.42 -8.64 9.91
N THR A 66 -11.35 -7.88 9.68
CA THR A 66 -10.96 -7.41 8.34
C THR A 66 -9.94 -8.36 7.71
N PHE A 67 -10.00 -8.50 6.39
CA PHE A 67 -9.08 -9.36 5.65
C PHE A 67 -7.62 -8.90 5.80
N THR A 68 -7.39 -7.59 5.80
CA THR A 68 -6.05 -7.02 5.99
C THR A 68 -5.47 -7.35 7.37
N ALA A 69 -6.29 -7.27 8.43
CA ALA A 69 -5.85 -7.65 9.78
C ALA A 69 -5.52 -9.15 9.90
N LYS A 70 -6.24 -10.02 9.16
CA LYS A 70 -5.93 -11.46 9.08
C LYS A 70 -4.57 -11.72 8.42
N VAL A 71 -4.28 -10.99 7.34
CA VAL A 71 -3.00 -11.08 6.62
C VAL A 71 -1.86 -10.64 7.52
N VAL A 72 -1.94 -9.48 8.15
CA VAL A 72 -0.86 -8.95 9.01
C VAL A 72 -0.55 -9.87 10.19
N GLN A 73 -1.57 -10.53 10.75
CA GLN A 73 -1.39 -11.47 11.86
C GLN A 73 -0.90 -12.85 11.43
N PHE A 74 -0.86 -13.15 10.13
CA PHE A 74 -0.43 -14.45 9.66
C PHE A 74 1.10 -14.57 9.79
N PRO A 75 1.63 -15.63 10.42
CA PRO A 75 3.06 -15.80 10.63
C PRO A 75 3.78 -16.24 9.35
N PHE A 76 3.89 -15.34 8.36
CA PHE A 76 4.47 -15.63 7.04
C PHE A 76 5.89 -16.21 7.12
N LYS A 77 6.73 -15.66 8.02
CA LYS A 77 8.11 -16.11 8.20
C LYS A 77 8.18 -17.60 8.54
N PHE A 78 7.29 -18.09 9.40
CA PHE A 78 7.24 -19.49 9.81
C PHE A 78 6.87 -20.40 8.63
N TYR A 79 5.88 -20.02 7.84
CA TYR A 79 5.45 -20.83 6.69
C TYR A 79 6.43 -20.82 5.53
N VAL A 80 7.16 -19.73 5.30
CA VAL A 80 8.17 -19.67 4.23
C VAL A 80 9.41 -20.50 4.58
N GLN A 81 9.83 -20.50 5.85
CA GLN A 81 11.03 -21.24 6.27
C GLN A 81 10.81 -22.74 6.41
N ASN A 82 9.63 -23.16 6.90
CA ASN A 82 9.34 -24.56 7.19
C ASN A 82 8.69 -25.33 6.03
N ASN A 83 8.07 -24.66 5.07
CA ASN A 83 7.55 -25.36 3.90
C ASN A 83 8.66 -25.66 2.89
N TRP A 84 8.91 -26.94 2.68
CA TRP A 84 9.77 -27.46 1.62
C TRP A 84 9.33 -26.98 0.23
N LEU A 85 8.02 -26.78 0.04
CA LEU A 85 7.43 -26.33 -1.23
C LEU A 85 8.08 -25.05 -1.75
N TRP A 86 8.25 -24.01 -0.93
CA TRP A 86 8.81 -22.74 -1.39
C TRP A 86 10.25 -22.85 -1.88
N ARG A 87 11.03 -23.77 -1.28
CA ARG A 87 12.40 -24.05 -1.71
C ARG A 87 12.42 -24.64 -3.12
N TYR A 88 11.65 -25.69 -3.35
CA TYR A 88 11.62 -26.38 -4.64
C TYR A 88 10.81 -25.65 -5.72
N TYR A 89 9.83 -24.84 -5.33
CA TYR A 89 9.01 -24.08 -6.27
C TYR A 89 9.86 -23.09 -7.09
N ILE A 90 10.78 -22.38 -6.43
CA ILE A 90 11.69 -21.45 -7.13
C ILE A 90 12.57 -22.21 -8.12
N PHE A 91 13.12 -23.36 -7.73
CA PHE A 91 13.92 -24.19 -8.64
C PHE A 91 13.09 -24.76 -9.80
N GLY A 92 11.83 -25.15 -9.56
CA GLY A 92 10.93 -25.64 -10.59
C GLY A 92 10.53 -24.56 -11.60
N VAL A 93 10.21 -23.35 -11.13
CA VAL A 93 9.96 -22.19 -12.00
C VAL A 93 11.23 -21.85 -12.78
N LEU A 94 12.38 -21.76 -12.12
CA LEU A 94 13.64 -21.41 -12.77
C LEU A 94 14.08 -22.46 -13.80
N GLY A 95 13.85 -23.74 -13.52
CA GLY A 95 14.16 -24.84 -14.42
C GLY A 95 13.18 -24.94 -15.61
N SER A 96 11.91 -24.57 -15.42
CA SER A 96 10.92 -24.58 -16.50
C SER A 96 10.99 -23.35 -17.41
N LEU A 97 11.46 -22.20 -16.90
CA LEU A 97 11.66 -20.98 -17.70
C LEU A 97 12.46 -21.17 -19.00
N PRO A 98 13.64 -21.82 -19.01
CA PRO A 98 14.37 -22.06 -20.26
C PRO A 98 13.59 -22.98 -21.20
N VAL A 99 12.92 -24.02 -20.68
CA VAL A 99 12.09 -24.93 -21.49
C VAL A 99 10.99 -24.17 -22.21
N PHE A 100 10.25 -23.32 -21.48
CA PHE A 100 9.22 -22.48 -22.07
C PHE A 100 9.78 -21.43 -23.02
N TYR A 101 10.98 -20.88 -22.77
CA TYR A 101 11.64 -19.96 -23.69
C TYR A 101 12.00 -20.62 -25.02
N TYR A 102 12.52 -21.85 -24.99
CA TYR A 102 12.81 -22.63 -26.20
C TYR A 102 11.55 -22.88 -27.01
N ILE A 103 10.48 -23.39 -26.37
CA ILE A 103 9.20 -23.65 -27.04
C ILE A 103 8.63 -22.35 -27.61
N SER A 104 8.69 -21.26 -26.85
CA SER A 104 8.18 -19.95 -27.29
C SER A 104 8.94 -19.42 -28.50
N ARG A 105 10.26 -19.65 -28.60
CA ARG A 105 11.05 -19.28 -29.79
C ARG A 105 10.70 -20.12 -31.01
N LEU A 106 10.50 -21.43 -30.85
CA LEU A 106 10.11 -22.31 -31.96
C LEU A 106 8.72 -21.96 -32.48
N SER A 107 7.76 -21.72 -31.59
CA SER A 107 6.40 -21.32 -31.97
C SER A 107 6.35 -19.95 -32.68
N ASN A 108 7.25 -19.04 -32.31
CA ASN A 108 7.33 -17.69 -32.90
C ASN A 108 8.21 -17.58 -34.16
N SER A 109 8.67 -18.71 -34.72
CA SER A 109 9.42 -18.70 -35.98
C SER A 109 8.59 -18.05 -37.10
N PRO A 110 9.23 -17.32 -38.03
CA PRO A 110 8.51 -16.61 -39.10
C PRO A 110 7.75 -17.58 -40.02
N GLU A 111 8.25 -18.81 -40.18
CA GLU A 111 7.61 -19.87 -40.94
C GLU A 111 6.30 -20.34 -40.28
N ASN A 112 6.29 -20.55 -38.96
CA ASN A 112 5.07 -20.92 -38.24
C ASN A 112 4.04 -19.80 -38.30
N LYS A 113 4.46 -18.55 -38.14
CA LYS A 113 3.57 -17.39 -38.27
C LYS A 113 2.96 -17.28 -39.66
N ALA A 114 3.73 -17.53 -40.71
CA ALA A 114 3.24 -17.54 -42.09
C ALA A 114 2.21 -18.67 -42.33
N LYS A 115 2.48 -19.87 -41.83
CA LYS A 115 1.55 -21.01 -41.91
C LYS A 115 0.23 -20.71 -41.19
N TRP A 116 0.29 -20.16 -39.97
CA TRP A 116 -0.90 -19.77 -39.22
C TRP A 116 -1.66 -18.60 -39.87
N ALA A 117 -0.97 -17.69 -40.55
CA ALA A 117 -1.62 -16.62 -41.33
C ALA A 117 -2.33 -17.19 -42.56
N GLU A 118 -1.74 -18.16 -43.25
CA GLU A 118 -2.34 -18.82 -44.41
C GLU A 118 -3.55 -19.69 -44.02
N ILE A 119 -3.47 -20.43 -42.92
CA ILE A 119 -4.59 -21.20 -42.36
C ILE A 119 -5.75 -20.26 -42.04
N ARG A 120 -5.49 -19.16 -41.32
CA ARG A 120 -6.54 -18.17 -41.00
C ARG A 120 -7.13 -17.48 -42.22
N ARG A 121 -6.33 -17.28 -43.28
CA ARG A 121 -6.83 -16.75 -44.56
C ARG A 121 -7.79 -17.74 -45.22
N LYS A 122 -7.43 -19.03 -45.27
CA LYS A 122 -8.29 -20.10 -45.82
C LYS A 122 -9.56 -20.30 -44.99
N GLU A 123 -9.46 -20.21 -43.66
CA GLU A 123 -10.62 -20.27 -42.76
C GLU A 123 -11.55 -19.06 -42.98
N ALA A 124 -11.01 -17.84 -43.09
CA ALA A 124 -11.79 -16.65 -43.38
C ALA A 124 -12.51 -16.76 -44.74
N GLU A 125 -11.83 -17.26 -45.78
CA GLU A 125 -12.41 -17.50 -47.11
C GLU A 125 -13.53 -18.57 -47.10
N GLY A 126 -13.46 -19.57 -46.21
CA GLY A 126 -14.48 -20.61 -46.07
C GLY A 126 -15.67 -20.26 -45.17
N HIS A 127 -15.63 -19.10 -44.49
CA HIS A 127 -16.70 -18.59 -43.63
C HIS A 127 -17.52 -17.46 -44.28
N HIS A 128 -17.46 -17.33 -45.62
CA HIS A 128 -18.29 -16.45 -46.44
C HIS A 128 -19.34 -17.22 -47.25
#